data_AF-A0AAE9K8W0-F1
#
_entry.id   AF-A0AAE9K8W0-F1
#
_cell.length_a   1.000
_cell.length_b   1.000
_cell.length_c   1.000
_cell.angle_alpha   90.00
_cell.angle_beta   90.00
_cell.angle_gamma   90.00
#
_symmetry.space_group_name_H-M   'P 1'
#
loop_
_entity.id
_entity.type
_entity.pdbx_description
1 polymer ?
#
loop_
_entity_poly.entity_id
_entity_poly.type
_entity_poly.pdbx_seq_one_letter_code
_entity_poly.pdbx_strand_id
1 'polypeptide(L)'
;MNIIEKIKQYIADNVFKREIVKNVQIHLAPENILTFSDATFFKLTLKTHIIFLILYIITNFLLSLFNLSYIVEYTEIMRDYLAEGKISLLMYLLNAFPYNIIFFAFFLIVFELYSSIVSYLTVKIFGEEGVSFLKCISLAISSNIYILLSLFPVLFLFTLMPNSAKRDIFYMILFIGFVSIFVIAGIILQMISFIRISKKIFNQNTGRAFLTWFSPIFVIFLFLVWIMRAS
;
A
#
# COMPACT_ATOMS: atom_id res chain seq x y z
N MET A 1 -14.18 -6.34 -38.28
CA MET A 1 -13.26 -6.45 -37.13
C MET A 1 -13.84 -7.45 -36.15
N ASN A 2 -13.15 -8.58 -35.96
CA ASN A 2 -13.69 -9.74 -35.24
C ASN A 2 -13.79 -9.44 -33.73
N ILE A 3 -14.77 -10.01 -33.00
CA ILE A 3 -14.93 -9.75 -31.56
C ILE A 3 -13.65 -10.10 -30.79
N ILE A 4 -12.98 -11.17 -31.21
CA ILE A 4 -11.69 -11.60 -30.66
C ILE A 4 -10.58 -10.56 -30.89
N GLU A 5 -10.56 -9.87 -32.03
CA GLU A 5 -9.59 -8.80 -32.29
C GLU A 5 -9.86 -7.57 -31.44
N LYS A 6 -11.14 -7.18 -31.27
CA LYS A 6 -11.52 -6.12 -30.33
C LYS A 6 -11.09 -6.47 -28.91
N ILE A 7 -11.36 -7.69 -28.44
CA ILE A 7 -10.94 -8.15 -27.10
C ILE A 7 -9.41 -8.11 -26.96
N LYS A 8 -8.66 -8.61 -27.96
CA LYS A 8 -7.19 -8.52 -27.96
C LYS A 8 -6.70 -7.07 -27.92
N GLN A 9 -7.34 -6.16 -28.65
CA GLN A 9 -6.98 -4.74 -28.68
C GLN A 9 -7.29 -4.05 -27.34
N TYR A 10 -8.43 -4.35 -26.73
CA TYR A 10 -8.78 -3.88 -25.38
C TYR A 10 -7.84 -4.44 -24.31
N ILE A 11 -7.42 -5.70 -24.41
CA ILE A 11 -6.43 -6.29 -23.48
C ILE A 11 -5.05 -5.66 -23.70
N ALA A 12 -4.64 -5.45 -24.95
CA ALA A 12 -3.33 -4.92 -25.30
C ALA A 12 -3.15 -3.44 -24.91
N ASP A 13 -4.24 -2.66 -24.88
CA ASP A 13 -4.24 -1.22 -24.64
C ASP A 13 -5.37 -0.78 -23.70
N ASN A 14 -5.33 -1.27 -22.45
CA ASN A 14 -6.26 -0.88 -21.40
C ASN A 14 -5.72 0.24 -20.50
N VAL A 15 -6.65 0.87 -19.77
CA VAL A 15 -6.35 1.97 -18.83
C VAL A 15 -5.33 1.55 -17.77
N PHE A 16 -5.38 0.32 -17.25
CA PHE A 16 -4.42 -0.16 -16.24
C PHE A 16 -3.01 -0.20 -16.79
N LYS A 17 -2.80 -0.79 -17.97
CA LYS A 17 -1.50 -0.88 -18.62
C LYS A 17 -0.92 0.50 -18.91
N ARG A 18 -1.74 1.44 -19.40
CA ARG A 18 -1.29 2.82 -19.65
C ARG A 18 -0.82 3.51 -18.38
N GLU A 19 -1.56 3.40 -17.28
CA GLU A 19 -1.18 4.05 -16.02
C GLU A 19 -0.02 3.32 -15.32
N ILE A 20 0.09 1.98 -15.43
CA ILE A 20 1.28 1.20 -15.04
C ILE A 20 2.52 1.75 -15.73
N VAL A 21 2.49 1.82 -17.07
CA VAL A 21 3.65 2.22 -17.86
C VAL A 21 4.08 3.64 -17.51
N LYS A 22 3.12 4.57 -17.38
CA LYS A 22 3.41 5.95 -16.97
C LYS A 22 4.08 6.01 -15.59
N ASN A 23 3.54 5.26 -14.62
CA ASN A 23 4.11 5.27 -13.28
C ASN A 23 5.51 4.63 -13.26
N VAL A 24 5.68 3.47 -13.90
CA VAL A 24 6.99 2.82 -14.03
C VAL A 24 8.01 3.74 -14.70
N GLN A 25 7.62 4.49 -15.74
CA GLN A 25 8.50 5.47 -16.38
C GLN A 25 8.93 6.58 -15.40
N ILE A 26 8.05 7.05 -14.52
CA ILE A 26 8.40 8.00 -13.45
C ILE A 26 9.45 7.41 -12.50
N HIS A 27 9.29 6.15 -12.10
CA HIS A 27 10.23 5.48 -11.21
C HIS A 27 11.58 5.14 -11.88
N LEU A 28 11.57 4.88 -13.19
CA LEU A 28 12.76 4.58 -13.99
C LEU A 28 13.55 5.83 -14.39
N ALA A 29 12.87 6.95 -14.61
CA ALA A 29 13.44 8.23 -15.02
C ALA A 29 12.88 9.39 -14.16
N PRO A 30 13.22 9.45 -12.86
CA PRO A 30 12.67 10.42 -11.91
C PRO A 30 13.01 11.88 -12.26
N GLU A 31 14.04 12.12 -13.07
CA GLU A 31 14.36 13.42 -13.65
C GLU A 31 13.19 14.04 -14.44
N ASN A 32 12.34 13.22 -15.06
CA ASN A 32 11.18 13.71 -15.80
C ASN A 32 10.16 14.39 -14.88
N ILE A 33 10.18 14.13 -13.57
CA ILE A 33 9.27 14.75 -12.62
C ILE A 33 9.48 16.26 -12.54
N LEU A 34 10.71 16.72 -12.76
CA LEU A 34 11.06 18.15 -12.76
C LEU A 34 10.41 18.92 -13.92
N THR A 35 9.93 18.22 -14.95
CA THR A 35 9.22 18.85 -16.08
C THR A 35 7.73 19.08 -15.80
N PHE A 36 7.18 18.45 -14.74
CA PHE A 36 5.78 18.60 -14.37
C PHE A 36 5.60 19.67 -13.30
N SER A 37 4.44 20.33 -13.33
CA SER A 37 3.96 21.07 -12.16
C SER A 37 3.62 20.11 -11.02
N ASP A 38 3.74 20.55 -9.77
CA ASP A 38 3.39 19.76 -8.59
C ASP A 38 1.95 19.21 -8.64
N ALA A 39 1.01 20.01 -9.13
CA ALA A 39 -0.38 19.62 -9.30
C ALA A 39 -0.55 18.53 -10.37
N THR A 40 0.24 18.59 -11.45
CA THR A 40 0.25 17.56 -12.49
C THR A 40 0.81 16.24 -11.94
N PHE A 41 1.91 16.30 -11.20
CA PHE A 41 2.50 15.13 -10.56
C PHE A 41 1.54 14.49 -9.56
N PHE A 42 0.87 15.31 -8.74
CA PHE A 42 -0.15 14.84 -7.81
C PHE A 42 -1.34 14.17 -8.50
N LYS A 43 -1.92 14.80 -9.52
CA LYS A 43 -3.06 14.23 -10.25
C LYS A 43 -2.71 12.89 -10.89
N LEU A 44 -1.50 12.76 -11.45
CA LEU A 44 -1.03 11.54 -12.09
C LEU A 44 -0.83 10.40 -11.08
N THR A 45 -0.15 10.68 -9.97
CA THR A 45 0.12 9.68 -8.92
C THR A 45 -1.16 9.27 -8.21
N LEU A 46 -2.03 10.22 -7.86
CA LEU A 46 -3.34 9.97 -7.25
C LEU A 46 -4.24 9.13 -8.15
N LYS A 47 -4.35 9.48 -9.44
CA LYS A 47 -5.15 8.72 -10.40
C LYS A 47 -4.67 7.27 -10.49
N THR A 48 -3.35 7.08 -10.62
CA THR A 48 -2.76 5.75 -10.67
C THR A 48 -3.08 4.97 -9.40
N HIS A 49 -2.84 5.57 -8.24
CA HIS A 49 -3.10 4.94 -6.95
C HIS A 49 -4.56 4.52 -6.78
N ILE A 50 -5.52 5.40 -7.09
CA ILE A 50 -6.96 5.09 -7.02
C ILE A 50 -7.31 3.90 -7.92
N ILE A 51 -6.79 3.86 -9.15
CA ILE A 51 -7.04 2.75 -10.08
C ILE A 51 -6.57 1.41 -9.48
N PHE A 52 -5.37 1.39 -8.89
CA PHE A 52 -4.84 0.18 -8.27
C PHE A 52 -5.52 -0.18 -6.96
N LEU A 53 -5.89 0.80 -6.15
CA LEU A 53 -6.59 0.57 -4.89
C LEU A 53 -7.97 -0.03 -5.16
N ILE A 54 -8.70 0.51 -6.13
CA ILE A 54 -9.97 -0.05 -6.58
C ILE A 54 -9.77 -1.46 -7.13
N LEU A 55 -8.75 -1.68 -7.95
CA LEU A 55 -8.44 -3.02 -8.48
C LEU A 55 -8.17 -4.01 -7.34
N TYR A 56 -7.39 -3.60 -6.33
CA TYR A 56 -7.10 -4.41 -5.15
C TYR A 56 -8.37 -4.74 -4.39
N ILE A 57 -9.22 -3.75 -4.10
CA ILE A 57 -10.51 -3.94 -3.41
C ILE A 57 -11.38 -4.93 -4.18
N ILE A 58 -11.60 -4.69 -5.48
CA ILE A 58 -12.44 -5.57 -6.33
C ILE A 58 -11.87 -6.99 -6.35
N THR A 59 -10.55 -7.13 -6.53
CA THR A 59 -9.88 -8.44 -6.57
C THR A 59 -10.06 -9.16 -5.23
N ASN A 60 -9.87 -8.46 -4.12
CA ASN A 60 -10.03 -9.03 -2.78
C ASN A 60 -11.47 -9.47 -2.52
N PHE A 61 -12.46 -8.64 -2.91
CA PHE A 61 -13.88 -9.04 -2.85
C PHE A 61 -14.16 -10.30 -3.67
N LEU A 62 -13.74 -10.33 -4.94
CA LEU A 62 -13.96 -11.48 -5.82
C LEU A 62 -13.28 -12.75 -5.30
N LEU A 63 -12.03 -12.63 -4.85
CA LEU A 63 -11.27 -13.76 -4.29
C LEU A 63 -11.86 -14.26 -2.96
N SER A 64 -12.41 -13.36 -2.16
CA SER A 64 -13.12 -13.70 -0.92
C SER A 64 -14.36 -14.56 -1.19
N LEU A 65 -15.06 -14.36 -2.33
CA LEU A 65 -16.23 -15.19 -2.68
C LEU A 65 -15.88 -16.68 -2.85
N PHE A 66 -14.67 -17.02 -3.27
CA PHE A 66 -14.22 -18.41 -3.35
C PHE A 66 -14.03 -19.07 -1.98
N ASN A 67 -13.95 -18.28 -0.90
CA ASN A 67 -13.77 -18.73 0.48
C ASN A 67 -14.94 -18.33 1.37
N LEU A 68 -16.12 -18.08 0.79
CA LEU A 68 -17.25 -17.48 1.51
C LEU A 68 -17.66 -18.27 2.75
N SER A 69 -17.69 -19.60 2.70
CA SER A 69 -18.06 -20.45 3.84
C SER A 69 -17.15 -20.23 5.05
N TYR A 70 -15.83 -20.23 4.82
CA TYR A 70 -14.84 -19.96 5.87
C TYR A 70 -14.95 -18.53 6.40
N ILE A 71 -15.18 -17.56 5.53
CA ILE A 71 -15.28 -16.15 5.90
C ILE A 71 -16.52 -15.87 6.75
N VAL A 72 -17.66 -16.49 6.42
CA VAL A 72 -18.90 -16.36 7.21
C VAL A 72 -18.70 -16.95 8.60
N GLU A 73 -18.20 -18.18 8.70
CA GLU A 73 -17.89 -18.85 9.98
C GLU A 73 -16.95 -17.98 10.85
N TYR A 74 -15.86 -17.48 10.26
CA TYR A 74 -14.91 -16.63 10.97
C TYR A 74 -15.54 -15.29 11.42
N THR A 75 -16.40 -14.69 10.60
CA THR A 75 -17.07 -13.42 10.92
C THR A 75 -18.08 -13.58 12.05
N GLU A 76 -18.76 -14.73 12.15
CA GLU A 76 -19.64 -15.08 13.25
C GLU A 76 -18.86 -15.23 14.56
N ILE A 77 -17.76 -15.98 14.55
CA ILE A 77 -16.87 -16.12 15.72
C ILE A 77 -16.39 -14.75 16.23
N MET A 78 -15.96 -13.87 15.31
CA MET A 78 -15.52 -12.53 15.67
C MET A 78 -16.66 -11.65 16.22
N ARG A 79 -17.90 -11.85 15.74
CA ARG A 79 -19.08 -11.15 16.25
C ARG A 79 -19.40 -11.58 17.68
N ASP A 80 -19.31 -12.87 17.95
CA ASP A 80 -19.55 -13.41 19.29
C ASP A 80 -18.51 -12.88 20.28
N TYR A 81 -17.23 -12.86 19.88
CA TYR A 81 -16.18 -12.24 20.70
C TYR A 81 -16.40 -10.75 20.96
N LEU A 82 -16.96 -10.01 19.99
CA LEU A 82 -17.32 -8.62 20.19
C LEU A 82 -18.49 -8.49 21.18
N ALA A 83 -19.53 -9.32 21.05
CA ALA A 83 -20.69 -9.31 21.93
C ALA A 83 -20.33 -9.69 23.38
N GLU A 84 -19.38 -10.61 23.54
CA GLU A 84 -18.82 -11.02 24.84
C GLU A 84 -17.81 -10.00 25.41
N GLY A 85 -17.48 -8.92 24.68
CA GLY A 85 -16.51 -7.92 25.10
C GLY A 85 -15.05 -8.40 25.10
N LYS A 86 -14.74 -9.53 24.46
CA LYS A 86 -13.40 -10.09 24.36
C LYS A 86 -12.50 -9.33 23.38
N ILE A 87 -13.10 -8.67 22.39
CA ILE A 87 -12.38 -7.85 21.40
C ILE A 87 -13.02 -6.46 21.28
N SER A 88 -12.21 -5.48 20.87
CA SER A 88 -12.71 -4.13 20.57
C SER A 88 -13.42 -4.07 19.22
N LEU A 89 -14.28 -3.07 19.03
CA LEU A 89 -14.92 -2.80 17.74
C LEU A 89 -13.88 -2.61 16.61
N LEU A 90 -12.77 -1.94 16.90
CA LEU A 90 -11.69 -1.75 15.92
C LEU A 90 -11.10 -3.10 15.48
N MET A 91 -10.86 -4.01 16.44
CA MET A 91 -10.35 -5.34 16.14
C MET A 91 -11.35 -6.17 15.33
N TYR A 92 -12.64 -6.03 15.60
CA TYR A 92 -13.68 -6.63 14.78
C TYR A 92 -13.63 -6.10 13.33
N LEU A 93 -13.65 -4.78 13.15
CA LEU A 93 -13.69 -4.15 11.81
C LEU A 93 -12.45 -4.44 10.96
N LEU A 94 -11.28 -4.63 11.59
CA LEU A 94 -10.03 -4.98 10.90
C LEU A 94 -9.97 -6.45 10.44
N ASN A 95 -10.80 -7.34 11.00
CA ASN A 95 -10.69 -8.78 10.77
C ASN A 95 -11.96 -9.40 10.17
N ALA A 96 -13.12 -8.78 10.35
CA ALA A 96 -14.39 -9.26 9.81
C ALA A 96 -14.61 -8.79 8.37
N PHE A 97 -15.04 -9.70 7.50
CA PHE A 97 -15.45 -9.36 6.14
C PHE A 97 -16.86 -8.73 6.15
N PRO A 98 -17.15 -7.75 5.27
CA PRO A 98 -16.26 -7.11 4.29
C PRO A 98 -15.50 -5.89 4.83
N TYR A 99 -15.68 -5.58 6.12
CA TYR A 99 -15.14 -4.37 6.74
C TYR A 99 -13.62 -4.31 6.66
N ASN A 100 -12.94 -5.44 6.86
CA ASN A 100 -11.49 -5.54 6.80
C ASN A 100 -10.88 -4.98 5.50
N ILE A 101 -11.52 -5.24 4.34
CA ILE A 101 -11.04 -4.74 3.04
C ILE A 101 -11.12 -3.21 2.98
N ILE A 102 -12.25 -2.65 3.41
CA ILE A 102 -12.50 -1.20 3.36
C ILE A 102 -11.64 -0.47 4.41
N PHE A 103 -11.55 -1.02 5.62
CA PHE A 103 -10.71 -0.47 6.68
C PHE A 103 -9.24 -0.54 6.32
N PHE A 104 -8.78 -1.61 5.67
CA PHE A 104 -7.42 -1.67 5.14
C PHE A 104 -7.13 -0.54 4.15
N ALA A 105 -8.01 -0.34 3.16
CA ALA A 105 -7.86 0.75 2.18
C ALA A 105 -7.87 2.13 2.86
N PHE A 106 -8.74 2.33 3.84
CA PHE A 106 -8.79 3.55 4.64
C PHE A 106 -7.49 3.79 5.41
N PHE A 107 -6.98 2.78 6.14
CA PHE A 107 -5.74 2.90 6.89
C PHE A 107 -4.52 3.11 6.00
N LEU A 108 -4.51 2.56 4.79
CA LEU A 108 -3.47 2.83 3.80
C LEU A 108 -3.43 4.32 3.43
N ILE A 109 -4.59 4.93 3.14
CA ILE A 109 -4.71 6.36 2.82
C ILE A 109 -4.29 7.22 4.02
N VAL A 110 -4.73 6.85 5.23
CA VAL A 110 -4.34 7.56 6.46
C VAL A 110 -2.84 7.49 6.66
N PHE A 111 -2.22 6.32 6.46
CA PHE A 111 -0.79 6.14 6.57
C PHE A 111 -0.02 6.94 5.50
N GLU A 112 -0.52 7.01 4.27
CA GLU A 112 0.03 7.83 3.21
C GLU A 112 0.01 9.32 3.57
N LEU A 113 -1.12 9.81 4.07
CA LEU A 113 -1.24 11.20 4.50
C LEU A 113 -0.29 11.50 5.67
N TYR A 114 -0.25 10.61 6.67
CA TYR A 114 0.67 10.70 7.80
C TYR A 114 2.13 10.75 7.33
N SER A 115 2.54 9.80 6.49
CA SER A 115 3.89 9.72 5.92
C SER A 115 4.23 10.99 5.14
N SER A 116 3.28 11.52 4.38
CA SER A 116 3.46 12.75 3.59
C SER A 116 3.72 13.96 4.48
N ILE A 117 2.98 14.08 5.59
CA ILE A 117 3.14 15.17 6.56
C ILE A 117 4.53 15.08 7.22
N VAL A 118 4.90 13.91 7.74
CA VAL A 118 6.18 13.74 8.43
C VAL A 118 7.35 13.93 7.47
N SER A 119 7.28 13.38 6.26
CA SER A 119 8.30 13.60 5.23
C SER A 119 8.38 15.08 4.83
N TYR A 120 7.25 15.77 4.64
CA TYR A 120 7.24 17.22 4.35
C TYR A 120 7.96 18.03 5.44
N LEU A 121 7.64 17.76 6.71
CA LEU A 121 8.32 18.41 7.84
C LEU A 121 9.81 18.07 7.86
N THR A 122 10.18 16.83 7.56
CA THR A 122 11.58 16.39 7.51
C THR A 122 12.38 17.12 6.44
N VAL A 123 11.85 17.20 5.21
CA VAL A 123 12.50 17.94 4.12
C VAL A 123 12.62 19.42 4.47
N LYS A 124 11.59 20.01 5.10
CA LYS A 124 11.60 21.40 5.56
C LYS A 124 12.65 21.64 6.65
N ILE A 125 12.82 20.72 7.60
CA ILE A 125 13.86 20.78 8.64
C ILE A 125 15.27 20.74 8.02
N PHE A 126 15.47 19.97 6.95
CA PHE A 126 16.75 19.95 6.24
C PHE A 126 17.05 21.21 5.42
N GLY A 127 16.07 22.12 5.27
CA GLY A 127 16.25 23.37 4.55
C GLY A 127 16.40 23.21 3.04
N GLU A 128 15.85 22.13 2.46
CA GLU A 128 15.90 21.92 1.02
C GLU A 128 15.07 22.99 0.28
N GLU A 129 15.45 23.32 -0.96
CA GLU A 129 14.71 24.28 -1.78
C GLU A 129 13.55 23.61 -2.54
N GLY A 130 12.52 24.39 -2.90
CA GLY A 130 11.40 23.88 -3.72
C GLY A 130 10.50 22.87 -3.03
N VAL A 131 10.46 22.88 -1.69
CA VAL A 131 9.63 22.01 -0.85
C VAL A 131 8.16 22.35 -1.02
N SER A 132 7.37 21.34 -1.36
CA SER A 132 5.94 21.47 -1.58
C SER A 132 5.26 20.24 -1.00
N PHE A 133 4.17 20.46 -0.26
CA PHE A 133 3.39 19.36 0.31
C PHE A 133 2.84 18.45 -0.79
N LEU A 134 2.46 19.03 -1.95
CA LEU A 134 2.00 18.26 -3.11
C LEU A 134 3.07 17.30 -3.65
N LYS A 135 4.35 17.70 -3.64
CA LYS A 135 5.45 16.80 -4.02
C LYS A 135 5.61 15.66 -3.03
N CYS A 136 5.55 15.95 -1.72
CA CYS A 136 5.69 14.94 -0.67
C CYS A 136 4.54 13.92 -0.69
N ILE A 137 3.29 14.36 -0.85
CA ILE A 137 2.16 13.45 -0.96
C ILE A 137 2.19 12.63 -2.24
N SER A 138 2.58 13.23 -3.36
CA SER A 138 2.77 12.50 -4.63
C SER A 138 3.86 11.43 -4.49
N LEU A 139 4.95 11.74 -3.80
CA LEU A 139 6.04 10.81 -3.51
C LEU A 139 5.58 9.64 -2.64
N ALA A 140 4.86 9.92 -1.55
CA ALA A 140 4.32 8.88 -0.66
C ALA A 140 3.36 7.95 -1.41
N ILE A 141 2.38 8.51 -2.12
CA ILE A 141 1.38 7.76 -2.91
C ILE A 141 2.06 6.94 -4.02
N SER A 142 2.97 7.55 -4.78
CA SER A 142 3.65 6.89 -5.90
C SER A 142 4.51 5.72 -5.44
N SER A 143 5.28 5.91 -4.36
CA SER A 143 6.14 4.84 -3.83
C SER A 143 5.32 3.71 -3.17
N ASN A 144 4.22 4.03 -2.47
CA ASN A 144 3.39 3.01 -1.81
C ASN A 144 2.66 2.07 -2.78
N ILE A 145 2.67 2.36 -4.08
CA ILE A 145 2.18 1.41 -5.09
C ILE A 145 2.89 0.06 -5.00
N TYR A 146 4.17 0.01 -4.61
CA TYR A 146 4.92 -1.23 -4.49
C TYR A 146 4.45 -2.09 -3.31
N ILE A 147 3.99 -1.44 -2.22
CA ILE A 147 3.34 -2.13 -1.10
C ILE A 147 1.99 -2.67 -1.57
N LEU A 148 1.19 -1.87 -2.26
CA LEU A 148 -0.11 -2.31 -2.75
C LEU A 148 0.02 -3.50 -3.73
N LEU A 149 1.01 -3.47 -4.62
CA LEU A 149 1.30 -4.54 -5.57
C LEU A 149 1.77 -5.82 -4.87
N SER A 150 2.53 -5.73 -3.78
CA SER A 150 3.00 -6.93 -3.07
C SER A 150 1.89 -7.69 -2.35
N LEU A 151 0.74 -7.05 -2.11
CA LEU A 151 -0.43 -7.68 -1.50
C LEU A 151 -1.22 -8.55 -2.49
N PHE A 152 -1.10 -8.34 -3.80
CA PHE A 152 -1.80 -9.17 -4.79
C PHE A 152 -1.37 -10.64 -4.73
N PRO A 153 -0.07 -10.99 -4.79
CA PRO A 153 0.39 -12.36 -4.60
C PRO A 153 -0.11 -12.99 -3.29
N VAL A 154 -0.14 -12.21 -2.20
CA VAL A 154 -0.64 -12.64 -0.89
C VAL A 154 -2.12 -13.04 -0.98
N LEU A 155 -2.96 -12.23 -1.63
CA LEU A 155 -4.38 -12.54 -1.83
C LEU A 155 -4.58 -13.82 -2.65
N PHE A 156 -3.83 -13.98 -3.74
CA PHE A 156 -3.92 -15.18 -4.58
C PHE A 156 -3.50 -16.43 -3.81
N LEU A 157 -2.37 -16.37 -3.09
CA LEU A 157 -1.89 -17.49 -2.28
C LEU A 157 -2.91 -17.87 -1.19
N PHE A 158 -3.49 -16.89 -0.50
CA PHE A 158 -4.52 -17.15 0.51
C PHE A 158 -5.75 -17.84 -0.07
N THR A 159 -6.12 -17.45 -1.29
CA THR A 159 -7.32 -17.96 -1.96
C THR A 159 -7.14 -19.38 -2.45
N LEU A 160 -5.96 -19.71 -2.98
CA LEU A 160 -5.63 -21.04 -3.50
C LEU A 160 -5.37 -22.06 -2.39
N MET A 161 -5.08 -21.61 -1.17
CA MET A 161 -4.79 -22.51 -0.06
C MET A 161 -6.06 -23.21 0.45
N PRO A 162 -6.08 -24.55 0.58
CA PRO A 162 -7.24 -25.28 1.07
C PRO A 162 -7.53 -24.95 2.54
N ASN A 163 -8.81 -24.99 2.92
CA ASN A 163 -9.25 -24.64 4.29
C ASN A 163 -8.64 -25.54 5.37
N SER A 164 -8.31 -26.79 5.06
CA SER A 164 -7.58 -27.68 5.96
C SER A 164 -6.17 -27.16 6.26
N ALA A 165 -5.45 -26.69 5.24
CA ALA A 165 -4.12 -26.10 5.40
C ALA A 165 -4.16 -24.74 6.13
N LYS A 166 -5.26 -23.99 6.02
CA LYS A 166 -5.47 -22.75 6.80
C LYS A 166 -5.59 -23.00 8.30
N ARG A 167 -6.03 -24.20 8.71
CA ARG A 167 -6.23 -24.59 10.12
C ARG A 167 -5.00 -25.30 10.71
N ASP A 168 -4.06 -25.73 9.87
CA ASP A 168 -2.83 -26.40 10.29
C ASP A 168 -1.73 -25.36 10.60
N ILE A 169 -1.12 -25.47 11.79
CA ILE A 169 -0.12 -24.54 12.28
C ILE A 169 1.13 -24.50 11.39
N PHE A 170 1.60 -25.64 10.88
CA PHE A 170 2.82 -25.70 10.06
C PHE A 170 2.61 -25.02 8.70
N TYR A 171 1.46 -25.28 8.06
CA TYR A 171 1.10 -24.62 6.81
C TYR A 171 0.83 -23.14 7.01
N MET A 172 0.25 -22.74 8.14
CA MET A 172 0.05 -21.35 8.49
C MET A 172 1.38 -20.60 8.67
N ILE A 173 2.36 -21.20 9.37
CA ILE A 173 3.71 -20.60 9.52
C ILE A 173 4.39 -20.46 8.14
N LEU A 174 4.34 -21.51 7.31
CA LEU A 174 4.90 -21.47 5.96
C LEU A 174 4.23 -20.38 5.11
N PHE A 175 2.91 -20.27 5.19
CA PHE A 175 2.13 -19.25 4.52
C PHE A 175 2.53 -17.84 4.98
N ILE A 176 2.64 -17.60 6.29
CA ILE A 176 3.12 -16.32 6.85
C ILE A 176 4.53 -16.00 6.35
N GLY A 177 5.41 -17.01 6.23
CA GLY A 177 6.75 -16.85 5.65
C GLY A 177 6.70 -16.35 4.21
N PHE A 178 5.90 -16.98 3.34
CA PHE A 178 5.72 -16.54 1.96
C PHE A 178 5.12 -15.14 1.86
N VAL A 179 4.09 -14.85 2.66
CA VAL A 179 3.47 -13.52 2.74
C VAL A 179 4.51 -12.47 3.14
N SER A 180 5.33 -12.78 4.15
CA SER A 180 6.38 -11.89 4.64
C SER A 180 7.40 -11.57 3.55
N ILE A 181 7.79 -12.54 2.73
CA ILE A 181 8.73 -12.31 1.61
C ILE A 181 8.18 -11.26 0.64
N PHE A 182 6.92 -11.38 0.22
CA PHE A 182 6.31 -10.42 -0.70
C PHE A 182 6.18 -9.03 -0.07
N VAL A 183 5.72 -8.96 1.19
CA VAL A 183 5.60 -7.68 1.91
C VAL A 183 6.96 -7.00 2.07
N ILE A 184 8.00 -7.74 2.49
CA ILE A 184 9.38 -7.24 2.61
C ILE A 184 9.89 -6.74 1.25
N ALA A 185 9.69 -7.50 0.17
CA ALA A 185 10.07 -7.07 -1.17
C ALA A 185 9.36 -5.76 -1.57
N GLY A 186 8.06 -5.63 -1.26
CA GLY A 186 7.28 -4.42 -1.47
C GLY A 186 7.84 -3.21 -0.70
N ILE A 187 8.20 -3.38 0.56
CA ILE A 187 8.82 -2.34 1.39
C ILE A 187 10.18 -1.93 0.83
N ILE A 188 11.02 -2.88 0.43
CA ILE A 188 12.35 -2.59 -0.15
C ILE A 188 12.19 -1.80 -1.46
N LEU A 189 11.30 -2.22 -2.35
CA LEU A 189 11.04 -1.52 -3.61
C LEU A 189 10.45 -0.12 -3.37
N GLN A 190 9.54 0.00 -2.41
CA GLN A 190 8.98 1.29 -1.97
C GLN A 190 10.08 2.23 -1.48
N MET A 191 10.98 1.74 -0.62
CA MET A 191 12.12 2.50 -0.10
C MET A 191 13.06 2.95 -1.22
N ILE A 192 13.49 2.03 -2.09
CA ILE A 192 14.40 2.33 -3.20
C ILE A 192 13.78 3.41 -4.10
N SER A 193 12.50 3.24 -4.46
CA SER A 193 11.76 4.21 -5.25
C SER A 193 11.67 5.57 -4.56
N PHE A 194 11.26 5.59 -3.29
CA PHE A 194 11.11 6.83 -2.52
C PHE A 194 12.43 7.60 -2.47
N ILE A 195 13.53 6.94 -2.09
CA ILE A 195 14.85 7.55 -2.00
C ILE A 195 15.28 8.08 -3.36
N ARG A 196 15.13 7.29 -4.43
CA ARG A 196 15.55 7.67 -5.78
C ARG A 196 14.82 8.93 -6.26
N ILE A 197 13.51 9.01 -6.03
CA ILE A 197 12.70 10.17 -6.42
C ILE A 197 13.01 11.37 -5.52
N SER A 198 13.11 11.19 -4.19
CA SER A 198 13.41 12.26 -3.23
C SER A 198 14.71 12.98 -3.56
N LYS A 199 15.76 12.22 -3.91
CA LYS A 199 17.06 12.77 -4.35
C LYS A 199 16.94 13.69 -5.56
N LYS A 200 16.01 13.42 -6.48
CA LYS A 200 15.83 14.23 -7.69
C LYS A 200 14.92 15.42 -7.46
N ILE A 201 13.81 15.23 -6.76
CA ILE A 201 12.81 16.29 -6.55
C ILE A 201 13.30 17.36 -5.57
N PHE A 202 14.06 16.97 -4.54
CA PHE A 202 14.52 17.85 -3.47
C PHE A 202 16.04 18.05 -3.46
N ASN A 203 16.75 17.57 -4.49
CA ASN A 203 18.21 17.63 -4.60
C ASN A 203 18.98 17.07 -3.38
N GLN A 204 18.37 16.11 -2.67
CA GLN A 204 18.95 15.52 -1.47
C GLN A 204 20.10 14.56 -1.78
N ASN A 205 21.07 14.48 -0.87
CA ASN A 205 22.00 13.36 -0.83
C ASN A 205 21.28 12.07 -0.34
N THR A 206 21.92 10.91 -0.51
CA THR A 206 21.31 9.62 -0.13
C THR A 206 20.94 9.54 1.35
N GLY A 207 21.75 10.12 2.25
CA GLY A 207 21.49 10.10 3.69
C GLY A 207 20.23 10.88 4.07
N ARG A 208 20.07 12.11 3.56
CA ARG A 208 18.87 12.93 3.81
C ARG A 208 17.62 12.34 3.18
N ALA A 209 17.73 11.75 1.98
CA ALA A 209 16.63 11.05 1.35
C ALA A 209 16.20 9.81 2.16
N PHE A 210 17.14 9.04 2.69
CA PHE A 210 16.86 7.92 3.60
C PHE A 210 16.19 8.40 4.88
N LEU A 211 16.69 9.46 5.53
CA LEU A 211 16.07 10.01 6.74
C LEU A 211 14.66 10.56 6.47
N THR A 212 14.40 11.12 5.30
CA THR A 212 13.06 11.59 4.88
C THR A 212 12.08 10.43 4.71
N TRP A 213 12.55 9.28 4.23
CA TRP A 213 11.77 8.04 4.13
C TRP A 213 11.56 7.37 5.49
N PHE A 214 12.60 7.36 6.33
CA PHE A 214 12.61 6.68 7.62
C PHE A 214 11.86 7.46 8.71
N SER A 215 11.76 8.78 8.60
CA SER A 215 11.20 9.64 9.65
C SER A 215 9.75 9.31 10.05
N PRO A 216 8.80 8.96 9.15
CA PRO A 216 7.47 8.53 9.57
C PRO A 216 7.52 7.28 10.47
N ILE A 217 8.37 6.31 10.14
CA ILE A 217 8.55 5.09 10.95
C ILE A 217 9.19 5.45 12.30
N PHE A 218 10.18 6.32 12.28
CA PHE A 218 10.87 6.77 13.49
C PHE A 218 9.94 7.53 14.44
N VAL A 219 9.04 8.37 13.93
CA VAL A 219 8.05 9.09 14.76
C VAL A 219 7.07 8.11 15.42
N ILE A 220 6.60 7.09 14.69
CA ILE A 220 5.79 6.01 15.30
C ILE A 220 6.57 5.30 16.40
N PHE A 221 7.83 4.95 16.14
CA PHE A 221 8.68 4.29 17.13
C PHE A 221 8.86 5.13 18.40
N LEU A 222 9.13 6.44 18.28
CA LEU A 222 9.23 7.35 19.41
C LEU A 222 7.91 7.45 20.20
N PHE A 223 6.78 7.48 19.50
CA PHE A 223 5.46 7.50 20.13
C PHE A 223 5.20 6.22 20.94
N LEU A 224 5.55 5.05 20.41
CA LEU A 224 5.42 3.77 21.12
C LEU A 224 6.30 3.73 22.38
N VAL A 225 7.56 4.14 22.28
CA VAL A 225 8.48 4.21 23.43
C VAL A 225 7.94 5.17 24.50
N TRP A 226 7.38 6.31 24.09
CA TRP A 226 6.78 7.27 25.01
C TRP A 226 5.59 6.69 25.77
N ILE A 227 4.66 6.01 25.07
CA ILE A 227 3.52 5.34 25.71
C ILE A 227 3.99 4.29 26.71
N MET A 228 4.93 3.43 26.33
CA MET A 228 5.45 2.37 27.21
C MET A 228 6.12 2.89 28.47
N ARG A 229 6.66 4.11 28.45
CA ARG A 229 7.22 4.76 29.62
C ARG A 229 6.16 5.42 30.50
N ALA A 230 5.05 5.86 29.90
CA ALA A 230 3.97 6.56 30.58
C ALA A 230 2.93 5.62 31.22
N SER A 231 2.87 4.36 30.78
CA SER A 231 2.12 3.25 31.40
C SER A 231 2.88 2.60 32.55
#